data_AF-A0A536F497-F1
#
_entry.id   AF-A0A536F497-F1
#
_cell.length_a   1.000
_cell.length_b   1.000
_cell.length_c   1.000
_cell.angle_alpha   90.00
_cell.angle_beta   90.00
_cell.angle_gamma   90.00
#
_symmetry.space_group_name_H-M   'P 1'
#
loop_
_entity.id
_entity.type
_entity.pdbx_description
1 polymer ?
#
loop_
_entity_poly.entity_id
_entity_poly.type
_entity_poly.pdbx_seq_one_letter_code
_entity_poly.pdbx_strand_id
1 'polypeptide(L)' 'MHQPSGSGTFAPIRFEVPGEVERPRSRGRSEANTAVPIDRARPEWLKVRLPMGPEYENLRRLMRSKSLHTVCEEAHCPN' A
#
# COMPACT_ATOMS: atom_id res chain seq x y z
N MET A 1 -39.34 -20.84 32.25
CA MET A 1 -39.28 -20.15 30.95
C MET A 1 -37.81 -20.04 30.55
N HIS A 2 -37.47 -20.62 29.41
CA HIS A 2 -36.13 -21.05 29.02
C HIS A 2 -35.37 -19.90 28.33
N GLN A 3 -34.21 -19.50 28.85
CA GLN A 3 -33.26 -18.67 28.11
C GLN A 3 -32.36 -19.58 27.27
N PRO A 4 -32.14 -19.33 25.97
CA PRO A 4 -31.09 -20.01 25.23
C PRO A 4 -29.76 -19.31 25.54
N SER A 5 -29.03 -19.84 26.52
CA SER A 5 -27.61 -19.52 26.73
C SER A 5 -26.77 -20.17 25.63
N GLY A 6 -26.73 -19.52 24.46
CA GLY A 6 -25.86 -19.88 23.35
C GLY A 6 -24.48 -19.26 23.51
N SER A 7 -23.54 -19.99 24.11
CA SER A 7 -22.11 -19.66 24.11
C SER A 7 -21.52 -19.93 22.72
N GLY A 8 -21.70 -19.00 21.79
CA GLY A 8 -21.08 -19.06 20.47
C GLY A 8 -19.59 -18.75 20.57
N THR A 9 -18.74 -19.79 20.59
CA THR A 9 -17.30 -19.62 20.40
C THR A 9 -17.04 -19.21 18.95
N PHE A 10 -16.69 -17.94 18.71
CA PHE A 10 -16.15 -17.53 17.42
C PHE A 10 -14.83 -18.27 17.19
N ALA A 11 -14.84 -19.25 16.29
CA ALA A 11 -13.61 -19.89 15.84
C ALA A 11 -12.77 -18.85 15.06
N PRO A 12 -11.45 -18.76 15.28
CA PRO A 12 -10.61 -17.84 14.53
C PRO A 12 -10.58 -18.26 13.06
N ILE A 13 -10.73 -17.29 12.15
CA ILE A 13 -10.55 -17.50 10.71
C ILE A 13 -9.09 -17.88 10.48
N ARG A 14 -8.82 -19.16 10.23
CA ARG A 14 -7.50 -19.65 9.84
C ARG A 14 -7.31 -19.31 8.36
N PHE A 15 -6.54 -18.25 8.09
CA PHE A 15 -6.14 -17.90 6.73
C PHE A 15 -4.88 -18.73 6.39
N GLU A 16 -5.05 -19.86 5.70
CA GLU A 16 -3.92 -20.58 5.12
C GLU A 16 -3.38 -19.78 3.92
N VAL A 17 -2.15 -19.29 4.05
CA VAL A 17 -1.42 -18.63 2.96
C VAL A 17 -0.91 -19.72 2.01
N PRO A 18 -1.44 -19.85 0.77
CA PRO A 18 -0.90 -20.79 -0.18
C PRO A 18 0.33 -20.17 -0.84
N GLY A 19 1.50 -20.77 -0.64
CA GLY A 19 2.74 -20.41 -1.33
C GLY A 19 3.67 -19.50 -0.55
N GLU A 20 4.30 -20.06 0.48
CA GLU A 20 5.51 -19.47 1.08
C GLU A 20 6.64 -19.56 0.05
N VAL A 21 6.87 -18.48 -0.72
CA VAL A 21 8.10 -18.34 -1.50
C VAL A 21 9.23 -18.06 -0.51
N GLU A 22 10.15 -19.02 -0.35
CA GLU A 22 11.37 -18.80 0.43
C GLU A 22 12.17 -17.65 -0.19
N ARG A 23 12.19 -16.50 0.50
CA ARG A 23 13.02 -15.37 0.12
C ARG A 23 14.42 -15.63 0.66
N PRO A 24 15.46 -15.77 -0.19
CA PRO A 24 16.81 -16.01 0.29
C PRO A 24 17.21 -14.85 1.20
N ARG A 25 17.59 -15.17 2.44
CA ARG A 25 18.13 -14.18 3.40
C ARG A 25 19.43 -13.66 2.82
N SER A 26 19.39 -12.48 2.20
CA SER A 26 20.57 -11.77 1.69
C SER A 26 21.43 -11.28 2.85
N ARG A 27 22.17 -12.18 3.48
CA ARG A 27 23.35 -11.81 4.25
C ARG A 27 24.45 -11.46 3.27
N GLY A 28 24.47 -10.20 2.87
CA GLY A 28 25.49 -9.65 2.01
C GLY A 28 25.01 -8.32 1.45
N ARG A 29 25.74 -7.25 1.73
CA ARG A 29 25.66 -5.99 0.99
C ARG A 29 25.97 -6.35 -0.47
N SER A 30 24.95 -6.61 -1.27
CA SER A 30 25.12 -7.00 -2.66
C SER A 30 25.65 -5.80 -3.46
N GLU A 31 26.75 -6.00 -4.18
CA GLU A 31 27.26 -5.12 -5.24
C GLU A 31 26.20 -4.82 -6.34
N ALA A 32 25.05 -5.50 -6.28
CA ALA A 32 23.90 -5.34 -7.17
C ALA A 32 23.14 -4.01 -7.02
N ASN A 33 23.40 -3.20 -5.98
CA ASN A 33 22.86 -1.84 -5.88
C ASN A 33 23.77 -0.79 -6.56
N THR A 34 24.49 -1.17 -7.61
CA THR A 34 25.16 -0.19 -8.45
C THR A 34 24.07 0.60 -9.18
N ALA A 35 23.82 1.83 -8.74
CA ALA A 35 22.82 2.70 -9.31
C ALA A 35 23.16 2.96 -10.78
N VAL A 36 22.48 2.25 -11.68
CA VAL A 36 22.57 2.50 -13.11
C VAL A 36 21.99 3.91 -13.33
N PRO A 37 22.73 4.84 -13.95
CA PRO A 37 22.22 6.18 -14.21
C PRO A 37 20.94 6.06 -15.04
N ILE A 38 19.83 6.55 -14.50
CA ILE A 38 18.55 6.62 -15.22
C ILE A 38 18.66 7.82 -16.18
N ASP A 39 19.53 7.74 -17.19
CA ASP A 39 19.62 8.73 -18.27
C ASP A 39 18.45 8.60 -19.27
N ARG A 40 17.67 7.53 -19.12
CA ARG A 40 16.52 7.18 -19.96
C ARG A 40 15.27 7.68 -19.27
N ALA A 41 14.51 8.51 -19.99
CA ALA A 41 13.16 8.86 -19.56
C ALA A 41 12.40 7.59 -19.15
N ARG A 42 11.56 7.69 -18.11
CA ARG A 42 10.70 6.58 -17.69
C ARG A 42 9.96 6.01 -18.92
N PRO A 43 9.83 4.68 -19.07
CA PRO A 43 9.10 4.10 -20.19
C PRO A 43 7.62 4.52 -20.15
N GLU A 44 6.97 4.58 -21.31
CA GLU A 44 5.59 5.12 -21.42
C GLU A 44 4.58 4.37 -20.54
N TRP A 45 4.69 3.05 -20.40
CA TRP A 45 3.78 2.24 -19.58
C TRP A 45 3.88 2.54 -18.07
N LEU A 46 4.97 3.15 -17.60
CA LEU A 46 5.19 3.52 -16.20
C LEU A 46 4.76 4.97 -15.92
N LYS A 47 4.38 5.73 -16.96
CA LYS A 47 3.87 7.10 -16.81
C LYS A 47 2.36 7.05 -16.62
N VAL A 48 1.89 7.86 -15.70
CA VAL A 48 0.47 8.08 -15.45
C VAL A 48 0.20 9.57 -15.45
N ARG A 49 -1.05 9.95 -15.74
CA ARG A 49 -1.46 11.35 -15.60
C ARG A 49 -1.81 11.61 -14.14
N LEU A 50 -1.30 12.70 -13.60
CA LEU A 50 -1.69 13.12 -12.26
C LEU A 50 -3.20 13.38 -12.21
N PRO A 51 -3.87 13.03 -11.10
CA PRO A 51 -5.27 13.35 -10.93
C PRO A 51 -5.45 14.86 -10.92
N MET A 52 -6.26 15.33 -11.86
CA MET A 52 -6.63 16.74 -12.03
C MET A 52 -8.17 16.78 -12.02
N GLY A 53 -8.77 17.45 -11.05
CA GLY A 53 -10.23 17.52 -10.95
C GLY A 53 -10.76 18.08 -9.63
N PRO A 54 -12.02 18.54 -9.62
CA PRO A 54 -12.62 19.17 -8.44
C PRO A 54 -12.77 18.19 -7.27
N GLU A 55 -12.99 16.90 -7.53
CA GLU A 55 -13.10 15.87 -6.50
C GLU A 55 -11.79 15.69 -5.73
N TYR A 56 -10.66 15.62 -6.44
CA TYR A 56 -9.33 15.53 -5.83
C TYR A 56 -9.03 16.78 -4.99
N GLU A 57 -9.35 17.97 -5.49
CA GLU A 57 -9.16 19.22 -4.75
C GLU A 57 -10.01 19.26 -3.48
N ASN A 58 -11.26 18.80 -3.55
CA ASN A 58 -12.15 18.72 -2.40
C ASN A 58 -11.62 17.75 -1.34
N LEU A 59 -11.15 16.57 -1.75
CA LEU A 59 -10.54 15.59 -0.87
C LEU A 59 -9.28 16.17 -0.19
N ARG A 60 -8.41 16.80 -0.98
CA ARG A 60 -7.19 17.43 -0.47
C ARG A 60 -7.49 18.55 0.54
N ARG A 61 -8.50 19.37 0.26
CA ARG A 61 -8.95 20.44 1.17
C ARG A 61 -9.49 19.86 2.46
N LEU A 62 -10.30 18.81 2.38
CA LEU A 62 -10.85 18.11 3.54
C LEU A 62 -9.72 17.56 4.44
N MET A 63 -8.76 16.84 3.87
CA MET A 63 -7.63 16.31 4.61
C MET A 63 -6.84 17.41 5.34
N ARG A 64 -6.54 18.52 4.66
CA ARG A 64 -5.84 19.66 5.24
C ARG A 64 -6.63 20.35 6.34
N SER A 65 -7.94 20.50 6.16
CA SER A 65 -8.82 21.06 7.21
C SER A 65 -8.81 20.23 8.50
N LYS A 66 -8.52 18.93 8.38
CA LYS A 66 -8.44 17.99 9.50
C LYS A 66 -7.00 17.73 9.96
N SER A 67 -6.01 18.41 9.37
CA SER A 67 -4.58 18.22 9.66
C SER A 67 -4.15 16.74 9.57
N LEU A 68 -4.63 16.03 8.55
CA LEU A 68 -4.33 14.60 8.33
C LEU A 68 -3.25 14.42 7.26
N HIS A 69 -2.34 13.46 7.49
CA HIS A 69 -1.34 13.02 6.53
C HIS A 69 -1.76 11.70 5.88
N THR A 70 -1.40 11.50 4.61
CA THR A 70 -1.60 10.23 3.91
C THR A 70 -0.34 9.77 3.20
N VAL A 71 -0.21 8.45 3.05
CA VAL A 71 0.85 7.85 2.25
C VAL A 71 0.84 8.38 0.81
N CYS A 72 -0.34 8.71 0.27
CA CYS A 72 -0.47 9.26 -1.08
C CYS A 72 0.30 10.58 -1.24
N GLU A 73 0.17 11.53 -0.30
CA GLU A 73 0.86 12.83 -0.36
C GLU A 73 2.34 12.70 0.02
N GLU A 74 2.67 11.98 1.10
CA GLU A 74 4.05 11.86 1.59
C GLU A 74 4.96 11.11 0.60
N ALA A 75 4.46 10.01 0.04
CA ALA A 75 5.23 9.19 -0.90
C ALA A 75 5.23 9.75 -2.32
N HIS A 76 4.51 10.86 -2.58
CA HIS A 76 4.28 11.39 -3.93
C HIS A 76 3.81 10.28 -4.88
N CYS A 77 2.84 9.48 -4.39
CA CYS A 77 2.31 8.35 -5.13
C CYS A 77 1.74 8.85 -6.47
N PRO A 78 2.13 8.27 -7.62
CA PRO A 78 1.69 8.77 -8.92
C PRO A 78 0.25 8.36 -9.26
N ASN A 79 -0.38 7.52 -8.43
CA ASN A 79 -1.73 6.98 -8.62
C ASN A 79 -2.83 7.94 -8.15
#